data_AF-A0A3B0VI92-F1
#
_entry.id   AF-A0A3B0VI92-F1
#
_cell.length_a   1.000
_cell.length_b   1.000
_cell.length_c   1.000
_cell.angle_alpha   90.00
_cell.angle_beta   90.00
_cell.angle_gamma   90.00
#
_symmetry.space_group_name_H-M   'P 1'
#
loop_
_entity.id
_entity.type
_entity.pdbx_description
1 polymer ?
#
loop_
_entity_poly.entity_id
_entity_poly.type
_entity_poly.pdbx_seq_one_letter_code
_entity_poly.pdbx_strand_id
1 'polypeptide(L)' 'MANGRLPIGNPGQVVAFAESVAVLTPDGGLLLQEIQVAGKRATAVADFLRGHSHFVGSQFDIG' A
#
# COMPACT_ATOMS: atom_id res chain seq x y z
N MET A 1 19.73 0.36 -2.32
CA MET A 1 19.01 1.29 -1.44
C MET A 1 18.04 2.04 -2.33
N ALA A 2 16.74 1.74 -2.31
CA ALA A 2 15.77 2.51 -3.08
C ALA A 2 15.70 3.91 -2.44
N ASN A 3 16.11 4.91 -3.20
CA ASN A 3 16.01 6.32 -2.83
C ASN A 3 14.56 6.53 -2.38
N GLY A 4 14.31 7.00 -1.15
CA GLY A 4 12.98 7.05 -0.51
C GLY A 4 11.93 7.96 -1.17
N ARG A 5 11.97 8.12 -2.50
CA ARG A 5 10.93 8.74 -3.32
C ARG A 5 9.88 7.71 -3.68
N LEU A 6 8.62 8.10 -3.48
CA LEU A 6 7.48 7.35 -3.97
C LEU A 6 7.51 7.26 -5.50
N PRO A 7 7.11 6.11 -6.08
CA PRO A 7 6.84 6.00 -7.50
C PRO A 7 5.80 7.03 -7.97
N ILE A 8 5.89 7.44 -9.23
CA ILE A 8 4.84 8.25 -9.88
C ILE A 8 3.66 7.33 -10.22
N GLY A 9 2.45 7.77 -9.94
CA GLY A 9 1.22 7.02 -10.24
C GLY A 9 -0.03 7.83 -9.90
N ASN A 10 -1.18 7.17 -9.94
CA ASN A 10 -2.45 7.83 -9.68
C ASN A 10 -2.75 7.84 -8.17
N PRO A 11 -3.36 8.90 -7.63
CA PRO A 11 -3.91 8.87 -6.29
C PRO A 11 -4.84 7.65 -6.11
N GLY A 12 -4.71 6.94 -4.99
CA GLY A 12 -5.41 5.70 -4.67
C GLY A 12 -4.72 4.42 -5.16
N GLN A 13 -3.65 4.54 -5.96
CA GLN A 13 -2.88 3.38 -6.40
C GLN A 13 -2.00 2.83 -5.28
N VAL A 14 -2.03 1.52 -5.06
CA VAL A 14 -1.12 0.82 -4.16
C VAL A 14 0.19 0.53 -4.88
N VAL A 15 1.30 1.00 -4.34
CA VAL A 15 2.64 0.79 -4.89
C VAL A 15 3.56 0.14 -3.87
N ALA A 16 4.51 -0.67 -4.35
CA ALA A 16 5.60 -1.15 -3.51
C ALA A 16 6.49 0.05 -3.11
N PHE A 17 6.83 0.15 -1.84
CA PHE A 17 7.68 1.22 -1.33
C PHE A 17 8.52 0.72 -0.15
N ALA A 18 9.85 0.85 -0.28
CA ALA A 18 10.81 0.23 0.63
C ALA A 18 10.52 -1.28 0.83
N GLU A 19 10.35 -1.73 2.07
CA GLU A 19 10.02 -3.12 2.43
C GLU A 19 8.51 -3.34 2.68
N SER A 20 7.67 -2.35 2.30
CA SER A 20 6.22 -2.39 2.50
C SER A 20 5.49 -1.85 1.26
N VAL A 21 4.26 -1.38 1.44
CA VAL A 21 3.43 -0.75 0.41
C VAL A 21 2.92 0.60 0.86
N ALA A 22 2.78 1.50 -0.09
CA ALA A 22 2.17 2.80 0.09
C ALA A 22 0.95 2.94 -0.82
N VAL A 23 -0.06 3.67 -0.36
CA VAL A 23 -1.16 4.15 -1.21
C VAL A 23 -0.80 5.58 -1.64
N LEU A 24 -0.72 5.82 -2.93
CA LEU A 24 -0.47 7.17 -3.44
C LEU A 24 -1.63 8.09 -3.08
N THR A 25 -1.33 9.33 -2.72
CA THR A 25 -2.30 10.39 -2.47
C THR A 25 -2.04 11.54 -3.47
N PRO A 26 -2.91 12.56 -3.56
CA PRO A 26 -2.63 13.73 -4.40
C PRO A 26 -1.34 14.48 -4.01
N ASP A 27 -0.91 14.35 -2.76
CA ASP A 27 0.33 14.93 -2.23
C ASP A 27 1.11 13.88 -1.42
N GLY A 28 1.86 13.04 -2.12
CA GLY A 28 2.72 12.02 -1.54
C GLY A 28 2.07 10.64 -1.45
N GLY A 29 2.17 10.00 -0.29
CA GLY A 29 1.68 8.63 -0.12
C GLY A 29 1.58 8.20 1.33
N LEU A 30 0.60 7.33 1.60
CA LEU A 30 0.33 6.74 2.90
C LEU A 30 1.01 5.37 2.99
N LEU A 31 2.06 5.27 3.80
CA LEU A 31 2.71 3.99 4.11
C LEU A 31 1.79 3.13 4.98
N LEU A 32 1.46 1.92 4.52
CA LEU A 32 0.63 1.02 5.29
C LEU A 32 1.48 0.18 6.24
N GLN A 33 1.11 0.20 7.52
CA GLN A 33 1.74 -0.61 8.57
C GLN A 33 0.89 -1.84 8.89
N GLU A 34 -0.41 -1.63 9.02
CA GLU A 34 -1.40 -2.66 9.30
C GLU A 34 -2.57 -2.56 8.34
N ILE A 35 -3.24 -3.69 8.11
CA ILE A 35 -4.46 -3.78 7.33
C ILE A 35 -5.46 -4.66 8.06
N GLN A 36 -6.73 -4.26 8.01
CA GLN A 36 -7.84 -5.05 8.51
C GLN A 36 -8.76 -5.40 7.36
N VAL A 37 -8.84 -6.69 7.04
CA VAL A 37 -9.88 -7.19 6.13
C VAL A 37 -11.21 -7.20 6.88
N ALA A 38 -12.30 -6.82 6.19
CA ALA A 38 -13.64 -6.82 6.77
C ALA A 38 -13.96 -8.16 7.45
N GLY A 39 -14.43 -8.09 8.70
CA GLY A 39 -14.74 -9.27 9.52
C GLY A 39 -13.53 -10.02 10.10
N LYS A 40 -12.30 -9.55 9.87
CA LYS A 40 -11.06 -10.13 10.44
C LYS A 40 -10.38 -9.18 11.42
N ARG A 41 -9.40 -9.70 12.16
CA ARG A 41 -8.49 -8.89 12.98
C ARG A 41 -7.52 -8.11 12.09
N ALA A 42 -7.06 -6.96 12.57
CA ALA A 42 -5.94 -6.25 11.96
C ALA A 42 -4.68 -7.14 11.95
N THR A 43 -3.86 -7.00 10.92
CA THR A 43 -2.61 -7.73 10.77
C THR A 43 -1.55 -6.83 10.16
N ALA A 44 -0.28 -7.15 10.39
CA ALA A 44 0.83 -6.45 9.77
C ALA A 44 0.73 -6.58 8.24
N VAL A 45 0.99 -5.49 7.53
CA VAL A 45 0.94 -5.47 6.06
C VAL A 45 1.90 -6.47 5.44
N ALA A 46 3.09 -6.64 6.02
CA ALA A 46 4.07 -7.62 5.55
C ALA A 46 3.51 -9.05 5.55
N ASP A 47 2.75 -9.42 6.59
CA ASP A 47 2.12 -10.74 6.68
C ASP A 47 0.95 -10.86 5.71
N PHE A 48 0.14 -9.81 5.56
CA PHE A 48 -0.94 -9.77 4.58
C PHE A 48 -0.44 -9.97 3.14
N LEU A 49 0.63 -9.29 2.75
CA LEU A 49 1.18 -9.35 1.38
C LEU A 49 1.68 -10.73 0.99
N ARG A 50 2.11 -11.57 1.94
CA ARG A 50 2.51 -12.96 1.68
C ARG A 50 1.36 -13.80 1.09
N GLY A 51 0.12 -13.51 1.47
CA GLY A 51 -1.08 -14.16 0.95
C GLY A 51 -1.81 -13.38 -0.15
N HIS A 52 -1.45 -12.11 -0.37
CA HIS A 52 -2.18 -11.18 -1.21
C HIS A 52 -1.24 -10.33 -2.09
N SER A 53 -0.34 -10.97 -2.83
CA SER A 53 0.65 -10.29 -3.68
C SER A 53 0.03 -9.34 -4.72
N HIS A 54 -1.17 -9.63 -5.21
CA HIS A 54 -1.93 -8.78 -6.14
C HIS A 54 -2.47 -7.48 -5.52
N PHE A 55 -2.30 -7.28 -4.21
CA PHE A 55 -2.66 -6.02 -3.58
C PHE A 55 -1.81 -4.86 -4.10
N VAL A 56 -0.52 -5.11 -4.38
CA VAL A 56 0.33 -4.14 -5.09
C VAL A 56 -0.19 -3.97 -6.52
N GLY A 57 -0.42 -2.71 -6.93
CA GLY A 57 -1.04 -2.38 -8.20
C GLY A 57 -2.56 -2.21 -8.13
N SER A 58 -3.19 -2.46 -6.97
CA SER A 58 -4.62 -2.18 -6.79
C SER A 58 -4.91 -0.68 -6.85
N GLN A 59 -6.12 -0.32 -7.25
CA GLN A 59 -6.61 1.06 -7.31
C GLN A 59 -7.77 1.22 -6.35
N PHE A 60 -7.67 2.20 -5.46
CA PHE A 60 -8.75 2.65 -4.61
C PHE A 60 -9.32 3.96 -5.17
N ASP A 61 -10.63 4.11 -5.08
CA ASP A 61 -11.23 5.42 -5.24
C ASP A 61 -10.93 6.25 -3.99
N ILE A 62 -10.30 7.40 -4.18
CA ILE A 62 -10.06 8.36 -3.12
C ILE A 62 -10.81 9.62 -3.50
N GLY A 63 -12.05 9.71 -3.01
CA GLY A 63 -12.95 10.83 -3.25
C GLY A 63 -12.41 12.17 -2.77
#